data_AF-A0A558GEN4-F1
#
_entry.id   AF-A0A558GEN4-F1
#
_cell.length_a   1.000
_cell.length_b   1.000
_cell.length_c   1.000
_cell.angle_alpha   90.00
_cell.angle_beta   90.00
_cell.angle_gamma   90.00
#
_symmetry.space_group_name_H-M   'P 1'
#
loop_
_entity.id
_entity.type
_entity.pdbx_description
1 polymer ?
#
loop_
_entity_poly.entity_id
_entity_poly.type
_entity_poly.pdbx_seq_one_letter_code
_entity_poly.pdbx_strand_id
1 'polypeptide(L)'
;MASYKIVPLRDESIDTEAIEAGIEATSAFNSDADLRSGMLPQTFNVGADGICWAEYGREMYTDLTTLEGTEQTKRADRYAVLFLQNGYVAIAKATKEVEQEILTTLAAVLDEDVKFETIEFDEEDLRTVIEESSRVQRVDVSPSKRERPDHVSAQDRGDLRETDWWEQYFGDTFEQVRVDPPNRDIDIEVGFDDTGRITLYGREIEMAIQAEAMRYLTDEIIDPYRTPSDFQGTLGGYR
;
A
#
# COMPACT_ATOMS: atom_id res chain seq x y z
N MET A 1 9.10 -0.78 -6.62
CA MET A 1 7.71 -1.16 -6.97
C MET A 1 6.85 -0.66 -5.84
N ALA A 2 5.68 -0.11 -6.15
CA ALA A 2 4.76 0.34 -5.12
C ALA A 2 4.00 -0.87 -4.57
N SER A 3 3.85 -0.95 -3.26
CA SER A 3 3.10 -2.01 -2.61
C SER A 3 2.17 -1.41 -1.57
N TYR A 4 0.94 -1.92 -1.54
CA TYR A 4 -0.15 -1.41 -0.74
C TYR A 4 -0.85 -2.54 0.02
N LYS A 5 -1.52 -2.15 1.11
CA LYS A 5 -2.59 -2.93 1.74
C LYS A 5 -3.87 -2.13 1.72
N ILE A 6 -5.00 -2.81 1.58
CA ILE A 6 -6.32 -2.18 1.56
C ILE A 6 -6.92 -2.18 2.97
N VAL A 7 -7.52 -1.05 3.32
CA VAL A 7 -8.25 -0.82 4.56
C VAL A 7 -9.69 -0.46 4.18
N PRO A 8 -10.70 -1.25 4.58
CA PRO A 8 -12.10 -0.92 4.35
C PRO A 8 -12.55 0.19 5.30
N LEU A 9 -13.32 1.13 4.78
CA LEU A 9 -13.95 2.22 5.53
C LEU A 9 -15.42 1.92 5.80
N ARG A 10 -16.00 2.64 6.76
CA ARG A 10 -17.45 2.57 7.04
C ARG A 10 -18.27 3.30 5.99
N ASP A 11 -17.81 4.48 5.60
CA ASP A 11 -18.48 5.31 4.61
C ASP A 11 -17.93 5.04 3.21
N GLU A 12 -18.82 4.87 2.23
CA GLU A 12 -18.47 4.62 0.83
C GLU A 12 -17.72 5.80 0.17
N SER A 13 -17.89 7.01 0.69
CA SER A 13 -17.13 8.18 0.26
C SER A 13 -17.04 9.16 1.42
N ILE A 14 -15.90 9.84 1.53
CA ILE A 14 -15.63 10.80 2.59
C ILE A 14 -15.28 12.12 1.93
N ASP A 15 -15.90 13.20 2.41
CA ASP A 15 -15.71 14.53 1.87
C ASP A 15 -14.23 14.92 1.87
N THR A 16 -13.75 15.42 0.73
CA THR A 16 -12.33 15.73 0.55
C THR A 16 -11.86 16.83 1.49
N GLU A 17 -12.72 17.81 1.79
CA GLU A 17 -12.42 18.88 2.76
C GLU A 17 -12.27 18.31 4.19
N ALA A 18 -13.09 17.31 4.55
CA ALA A 18 -12.98 16.62 5.84
C ALA A 18 -11.67 15.82 5.94
N ILE A 19 -11.27 15.13 4.86
CA ILE A 19 -9.99 14.41 4.79
C ILE A 19 -8.81 15.39 4.95
N GLU A 20 -8.84 16.51 4.23
CA GLU A 20 -7.79 17.54 4.30
C GLU A 20 -7.67 18.10 5.73
N ALA A 21 -8.79 18.46 6.36
CA ALA A 21 -8.80 18.94 7.75
C ALA A 21 -8.27 17.89 8.74
N GLY A 22 -8.62 16.61 8.57
CA GLY A 22 -8.10 15.51 9.38
C GLY A 22 -6.60 15.31 9.20
N ILE A 23 -6.08 15.44 7.97
CA ILE A 23 -4.65 15.39 7.65
C ILE A 23 -3.90 16.53 8.32
N GLU A 24 -4.44 17.76 8.29
CA GLU A 24 -3.85 18.91 8.97
C GLU A 24 -3.82 18.71 10.50
N ALA A 25 -4.91 18.21 11.08
CA ALA A 25 -5.01 17.96 12.51
C ALA A 25 -4.00 16.90 12.99
N THR A 26 -3.79 15.86 12.20
CA THR A 26 -2.89 14.73 12.50
C THR A 26 -1.46 14.95 12.00
N SER A 27 -1.09 16.19 11.68
CA SER A 27 0.22 16.48 11.12
C SER A 27 1.37 16.10 12.07
N ALA A 28 2.41 15.48 11.51
CA ALA A 28 3.66 15.22 12.24
C ALA A 28 4.30 16.53 12.79
N PHE A 29 4.03 17.68 12.17
CA PHE A 29 4.56 18.97 12.59
C PHE A 29 3.86 19.55 13.83
N ASN A 30 2.71 19.00 14.22
CA ASN A 30 2.00 19.38 15.45
C ASN A 30 2.60 18.69 16.69
N SER A 31 3.53 17.74 16.51
CA SER A 31 4.13 16.97 17.60
C SER A 31 5.40 17.62 18.15
N ASP A 32 5.46 17.75 19.47
CA ASP A 32 6.65 18.15 20.23
C ASP A 32 7.59 16.96 20.54
N ALA A 33 7.29 15.76 20.04
CA ALA A 33 8.13 14.59 20.23
C ALA A 33 9.51 14.78 19.57
N ASP A 34 10.53 14.14 20.17
CA ASP A 34 11.89 14.16 19.62
C ASP A 34 11.96 13.47 18.24
N LEU A 35 11.23 12.36 18.07
CA LEU A 35 10.98 11.75 16.77
C LEU A 35 9.50 11.93 16.45
N ARG A 36 9.23 12.69 15.40
CA ARG A 36 7.86 13.01 15.00
C ARG A 36 7.29 11.94 14.08
N SER A 37 6.00 11.71 14.19
CA SER A 37 5.25 10.91 13.24
C SER A 37 3.84 11.49 13.05
N GLY A 38 3.25 11.25 11.88
CA GLY A 38 1.94 11.79 11.53
C GLY A 38 1.80 12.05 10.03
N MET A 39 0.65 12.59 9.64
CA MET A 39 0.40 12.97 8.25
C MET A 39 1.27 14.15 7.83
N LEU A 40 1.55 14.27 6.54
CA LEU A 40 2.30 15.38 5.93
C LEU A 40 1.35 16.22 5.06
N PRO A 41 0.73 17.29 5.59
CA PRO A 41 -0.28 18.06 4.86
C PRO A 41 0.20 18.62 3.53
N GLN A 42 1.48 19.00 3.44
CA GLN A 42 2.10 19.53 2.23
C GLN A 42 2.19 18.52 1.08
N THR A 43 1.94 17.24 1.32
CA THR A 43 1.91 16.20 0.29
C THR A 43 0.50 15.80 -0.11
N PHE A 44 -0.52 16.41 0.50
CA PHE A 44 -1.91 16.20 0.15
C PHE A 44 -2.20 16.67 -1.28
N ASN A 45 -2.81 15.81 -2.07
CA ASN A 45 -3.22 16.09 -3.44
C ASN A 45 -4.56 15.42 -3.73
N VAL A 46 -5.30 16.03 -4.63
CA VAL A 46 -6.59 15.54 -5.12
C VAL A 46 -6.46 15.23 -6.60
N GLY A 47 -6.81 14.01 -6.99
CA GLY A 47 -6.86 13.54 -8.36
C GLY A 47 -8.26 13.53 -8.94
N ALA A 48 -8.46 12.68 -9.95
CA ALA A 48 -9.76 12.50 -10.59
C ALA A 48 -10.77 11.86 -9.64
N ASP A 49 -12.05 12.17 -9.84
CA ASP A 49 -13.19 11.53 -9.16
C ASP A 49 -13.10 11.53 -7.62
N GLY A 50 -12.48 12.59 -7.07
CA GLY A 50 -12.31 12.82 -5.63
C GLY A 50 -11.19 12.01 -4.97
N ILE A 51 -10.53 11.11 -5.70
CA ILE A 51 -9.41 10.30 -5.17
C ILE A 51 -8.36 11.26 -4.60
N CYS A 52 -7.95 11.03 -3.37
CA CYS A 52 -6.98 11.89 -2.71
C CYS A 52 -5.86 11.07 -2.10
N TRP A 53 -4.68 11.67 -1.97
CA TRP A 53 -3.53 11.00 -1.37
C TRP A 53 -2.67 11.97 -0.60
N ALA A 54 -2.01 11.46 0.43
CA ALA A 54 -0.98 12.14 1.20
C ALA A 54 0.08 11.14 1.65
N GLU A 55 1.16 11.65 2.25
CA GLU A 55 2.20 10.83 2.86
C GLU A 55 2.09 10.87 4.38
N TYR A 56 2.22 9.72 5.03
CA TYR A 56 2.54 9.61 6.44
C TYR A 56 4.06 9.62 6.62
N GLY A 57 4.58 10.50 7.46
CA GLY A 57 5.99 10.61 7.77
C GLY A 57 6.30 10.03 9.15
N ARG A 58 7.42 9.31 9.28
CA ARG A 58 7.97 8.88 10.58
C ARG A 58 9.46 9.18 10.64
N GLU A 59 9.85 9.96 11.64
CA GLU A 59 11.25 10.23 11.93
C GLU A 59 11.87 9.07 12.72
N MET A 60 13.10 8.73 12.37
CA MET A 60 13.92 7.75 13.06
C MET A 60 15.38 8.19 13.10
N TYR A 61 16.10 7.70 14.10
CA TYR A 61 17.55 7.83 14.12
C TYR A 61 18.19 6.85 13.14
N THR A 62 19.16 7.34 12.38
CA THR A 62 19.97 6.53 11.48
C THR A 62 21.44 6.92 11.61
N ASP A 63 22.30 5.92 11.56
CA ASP A 63 23.74 6.11 11.60
C ASP A 63 24.24 6.38 10.18
N LEU A 64 24.84 7.55 9.97
CA LEU A 64 25.46 7.95 8.71
C LEU A 64 26.98 7.77 8.81
N THR A 65 27.51 6.81 8.06
CA THR A 65 28.96 6.62 7.95
C THR A 65 29.55 7.68 7.03
N THR A 66 30.37 8.57 7.59
CA THR A 66 31.12 9.60 6.87
C THR A 66 32.61 9.28 6.85
N LEU A 67 33.40 10.06 6.10
CA LEU A 67 34.86 9.95 6.10
C LEU A 67 35.49 10.27 7.47
N GLU A 68 34.77 10.98 8.34
CA GLU A 68 35.24 11.40 9.67
C GLU A 68 34.78 10.46 10.80
N GLY A 69 33.90 9.49 10.48
CA GLY A 69 33.33 8.55 11.43
C GLY A 69 31.82 8.35 11.23
N THR A 70 31.21 7.58 12.12
CA THR A 70 29.76 7.38 12.14
C THR A 70 29.09 8.48 12.97
N GLU A 71 28.18 9.22 12.36
CA GLU A 71 27.36 10.23 13.04
C GLU A 71 25.89 9.82 13.03
N GLN A 72 25.21 9.99 14.17
CA GLN A 72 23.78 9.73 14.26
C GLN A 72 23.00 10.95 13.75
N THR A 73 22.09 10.74 12.80
CA THR A 73 21.23 11.77 12.23
C THR A 73 19.77 11.33 12.22
N LYS A 74 18.84 12.27 12.01
CA LYS A 74 17.42 11.98 11.84
C LYS A 74 17.10 11.82 10.37
N ARG A 75 16.35 10.77 10.05
CA ARG A 75 15.79 10.51 8.73
C ARG A 75 14.28 10.35 8.86
N ALA A 76 13.53 10.86 7.90
CA ALA A 76 12.10 10.63 7.81
C ALA A 76 11.83 9.59 6.72
N ASP A 77 11.25 8.46 7.10
CA ASP A 77 10.64 7.53 6.15
C ASP A 77 9.21 7.97 5.87
N ARG A 78 8.75 7.71 4.65
CA ARG A 78 7.47 8.20 4.14
C ARG A 78 6.66 7.07 3.52
N TYR A 79 5.37 7.08 3.80
CA TYR A 79 4.42 6.03 3.40
C TYR A 79 3.21 6.68 2.76
N ALA A 80 2.89 6.31 1.52
CA ALA A 80 1.71 6.85 0.84
C ALA A 80 0.42 6.31 1.48
N VAL A 81 -0.58 7.18 1.60
CA VAL A 81 -1.94 6.86 2.05
C VAL A 81 -2.89 7.39 0.98
N LEU A 82 -3.64 6.49 0.34
CA LEU A 82 -4.52 6.80 -0.79
C LEU A 82 -5.98 6.60 -0.35
N PHE A 83 -6.78 7.65 -0.39
CA PHE A 83 -8.22 7.63 -0.15
C PHE A 83 -8.92 7.43 -1.50
N LEU A 84 -9.49 6.24 -1.71
CA LEU A 84 -9.94 5.78 -3.03
C LEU A 84 -11.36 6.24 -3.40
N GLN A 85 -12.09 6.87 -2.47
CA GLN A 85 -13.46 7.39 -2.66
C GLN A 85 -14.49 6.35 -3.13
N ASN A 86 -14.32 5.13 -2.64
CA ASN A 86 -15.20 3.98 -2.86
C ASN A 86 -15.27 3.08 -1.60
N GLY A 87 -15.09 3.67 -0.42
CA GLY A 87 -15.12 2.95 0.85
C GLY A 87 -13.82 2.24 1.19
N TYR A 88 -12.71 2.60 0.56
CA TYR A 88 -11.39 2.01 0.81
C TYR A 88 -10.29 3.06 0.92
N VAL A 89 -9.28 2.71 1.72
CA VAL A 89 -7.98 3.40 1.79
C VAL A 89 -6.89 2.40 1.47
N ALA A 90 -5.94 2.77 0.60
CA ALA A 90 -4.74 1.99 0.35
C ALA A 90 -3.56 2.61 1.12
N ILE A 91 -2.92 1.84 2.00
CA ILE A 91 -1.73 2.28 2.74
C ILE A 91 -0.48 1.60 2.18
N ALA A 92 0.59 2.36 1.98
CA ALA A 92 1.85 1.84 1.50
C ALA A 92 2.43 0.83 2.49
N LYS A 93 3.11 -0.19 1.95
CA LYS A 93 3.77 -1.22 2.75
C LYS A 93 4.71 -0.59 3.77
N ALA A 94 4.55 -1.00 5.03
CA ALA A 94 5.41 -0.62 6.13
C ALA A 94 5.72 -1.84 7.01
N THR A 95 6.52 -1.65 8.06
CA THR A 95 6.63 -2.66 9.13
C THR A 95 5.32 -2.73 9.90
N LYS A 96 5.03 -3.85 10.58
CA LYS A 96 3.78 -4.01 11.36
C LYS A 96 3.56 -2.90 12.40
N GLU A 97 4.63 -2.40 12.99
CA GLU A 97 4.59 -1.28 13.95
C GLU A 97 4.14 0.01 13.27
N VAL A 98 4.76 0.37 12.14
CA VAL A 98 4.39 1.57 11.38
C VAL A 98 2.99 1.43 10.80
N GLU A 99 2.61 0.25 10.33
CA GLU A 99 1.26 -0.04 9.84
C GLU A 99 0.20 0.27 10.90
N GLN A 100 0.41 -0.18 12.15
CA GLN A 100 -0.51 0.12 13.26
C GLN A 100 -0.57 1.61 13.60
N GLU A 101 0.56 2.32 13.52
CA GLU A 101 0.57 3.78 13.69
C GLU A 101 -0.22 4.49 12.57
N ILE A 102 -0.05 4.06 11.32
CA ILE A 102 -0.80 4.60 10.18
C ILE A 102 -2.30 4.33 10.36
N LEU A 103 -2.70 3.13 10.74
CA LEU A 103 -4.11 2.78 10.99
C LEU A 103 -4.72 3.61 12.13
N THR A 104 -3.96 3.82 13.21
CA THR A 104 -4.39 4.68 14.32
C THR A 104 -4.53 6.13 13.89
N THR A 105 -3.59 6.61 13.07
CA THR A 105 -3.64 7.96 12.50
C THR A 105 -4.82 8.11 11.55
N LEU A 106 -5.12 7.08 10.75
CA LEU A 106 -6.25 7.06 9.84
C LEU A 106 -7.59 7.20 10.58
N ALA A 107 -7.76 6.48 11.70
CA ALA A 107 -8.93 6.64 12.57
C ALA A 107 -9.09 8.09 13.06
N ALA A 108 -7.98 8.74 13.44
CA ALA A 108 -8.00 10.15 13.83
C ALA A 108 -8.28 11.11 12.66
N VAL A 109 -7.75 10.85 11.46
CA VAL A 109 -8.03 11.65 10.25
C VAL A 109 -9.52 11.61 9.91
N LEU A 110 -10.14 10.45 10.05
CA LEU A 110 -11.54 10.24 9.69
C LEU A 110 -12.53 10.56 10.83
N ASP A 111 -12.04 11.01 12.00
CA ASP A 111 -12.82 11.23 13.22
C ASP A 111 -13.66 9.99 13.62
N GLU A 112 -13.07 8.81 13.44
CA GLU A 112 -13.71 7.53 13.76
C GLU A 112 -13.10 6.90 15.02
N ASP A 113 -13.95 6.55 15.99
CA ASP A 113 -13.56 5.76 17.16
C ASP A 113 -13.60 4.25 16.84
N VAL A 114 -12.75 3.85 15.89
CA VAL A 114 -12.64 2.46 15.42
C VAL A 114 -11.19 2.01 15.30
N LYS A 115 -11.00 0.70 15.45
CA LYS A 115 -9.75 0.06 15.07
C LYS A 115 -9.89 -0.51 13.67
N PHE A 116 -9.28 0.17 12.70
CA PHE A 116 -9.15 -0.33 11.34
C PHE A 116 -8.25 -1.57 11.28
N GLU A 117 -8.56 -2.46 10.35
CA GLU A 117 -7.77 -3.65 10.03
C GLU A 117 -7.59 -3.73 8.51
N THR A 118 -6.45 -4.24 8.07
CA THR A 118 -6.19 -4.45 6.64
C THR A 118 -6.87 -5.72 6.15
N ILE A 119 -7.29 -5.73 4.88
CA ILE A 119 -7.80 -6.93 4.24
C ILE A 119 -6.64 -7.92 4.03
N GLU A 120 -6.86 -9.17 4.45
CA GLU A 120 -6.03 -10.32 4.07
C GLU A 120 -6.78 -11.15 3.02
N PHE A 121 -6.04 -11.82 2.13
CA PHE A 121 -6.62 -12.65 1.07
C PHE A 121 -6.46 -14.13 1.43
N ASP A 122 -7.56 -14.89 1.42
CA ASP A 122 -7.45 -16.34 1.28
C ASP A 122 -7.00 -16.68 -0.15
N GLU A 123 -6.07 -17.63 -0.29
CA GLU A 123 -5.52 -18.06 -1.57
C GLU A 123 -6.62 -18.59 -2.52
N GLU A 124 -7.58 -19.35 -1.98
CA GLU A 124 -8.68 -19.91 -2.77
C GLU A 124 -9.67 -18.83 -3.23
N ASP A 125 -9.94 -17.87 -2.35
CA ASP A 125 -10.84 -16.75 -2.62
C ASP A 125 -10.24 -15.86 -3.70
N LEU A 126 -8.98 -15.45 -3.53
CA LEU A 126 -8.26 -14.62 -4.50
C LEU A 126 -8.17 -15.28 -5.88
N ARG A 127 -7.87 -16.59 -5.92
CA ARG A 127 -7.84 -17.34 -7.18
C ARG A 127 -9.19 -17.30 -7.88
N THR A 128 -10.27 -17.49 -7.12
CA THR A 128 -11.61 -17.49 -7.70
C THR A 128 -12.01 -16.09 -8.18
N VAL A 129 -11.68 -15.05 -7.42
CA VAL A 129 -11.86 -13.64 -7.83
C VAL A 129 -11.13 -13.35 -9.15
N ILE A 130 -9.88 -13.80 -9.28
CA ILE A 130 -9.06 -13.60 -10.48
C ILE A 130 -9.61 -14.42 -11.66
N GLU A 131 -10.08 -15.65 -11.43
CA GLU A 131 -10.62 -16.53 -12.47
C GLU A 131 -12.01 -16.08 -12.97
N GLU A 132 -12.84 -15.50 -12.10
CA GLU A 132 -14.18 -15.01 -12.46
C GLU A 132 -14.17 -13.59 -13.03
N SER A 133 -13.15 -12.78 -12.74
CA SER A 133 -13.03 -11.43 -13.29
C SER A 133 -12.70 -11.47 -14.79
N SER A 134 -13.74 -11.34 -15.62
CA SER A 134 -13.66 -11.35 -17.09
C SER A 134 -12.76 -10.28 -17.73
N ARG A 135 -12.22 -9.35 -16.93
CA ARG A 135 -11.43 -8.19 -17.36
C ARG A 135 -10.00 -8.20 -16.83
N VAL A 136 -9.66 -9.20 -16.03
CA VAL A 136 -8.31 -9.47 -15.52
C VAL A 136 -7.68 -10.49 -16.46
N GLN A 137 -6.65 -10.10 -17.21
CA GLN A 137 -5.83 -11.09 -17.91
C GLN A 137 -4.85 -11.70 -16.90
N ARG A 138 -5.17 -12.91 -16.43
CA ARG A 138 -4.25 -13.72 -15.62
C ARG A 138 -2.98 -13.98 -16.43
N VAL A 139 -1.84 -13.54 -15.90
CA VAL A 139 -0.54 -13.97 -16.40
C VAL A 139 -0.01 -14.95 -15.37
N ASP A 140 -0.17 -16.25 -15.62
CA ASP A 140 0.49 -17.28 -14.81
C ASP A 140 2.00 -17.19 -15.03
N VAL A 141 2.68 -16.38 -14.23
CA VAL A 141 4.13 -16.43 -14.10
C VAL A 141 4.47 -17.33 -12.92
N SER A 142 4.15 -18.61 -13.04
CA SER A 142 4.75 -19.60 -12.16
C SER A 142 6.24 -19.70 -12.51
N PRO A 143 7.19 -19.34 -11.63
CA PRO A 143 8.58 -19.70 -11.86
C PRO A 143 8.68 -21.22 -11.82
N SER A 144 8.65 -21.84 -13.00
CA SER A 144 8.62 -23.31 -13.13
C SER A 144 9.85 -24.00 -12.51
N LYS A 145 10.90 -23.23 -12.17
CA LYS A 145 12.08 -23.67 -11.42
C LYS A 145 12.67 -22.49 -10.64
N ARG A 146 13.33 -22.80 -9.50
CA ARG A 146 14.33 -21.93 -8.85
C ARG A 146 15.55 -21.75 -9.78
N GLU A 147 15.37 -21.08 -10.91
CA GLU A 147 16.49 -20.65 -11.75
C GLU A 147 16.90 -19.25 -11.32
N ARG A 148 18.22 -19.07 -11.13
CA ARG A 148 18.79 -17.78 -10.78
C ARG A 148 18.40 -16.77 -11.87
N PRO A 149 18.10 -15.51 -11.51
CA PRO A 149 17.77 -14.49 -12.51
C PRO A 149 18.89 -14.38 -13.55
N ASP A 150 18.53 -14.38 -14.83
CA ASP A 150 19.50 -14.23 -15.94
C ASP A 150 20.25 -12.90 -15.87
N HIS A 151 19.66 -11.88 -15.24
CA HIS A 151 20.30 -10.59 -15.02
C HIS A 151 20.03 -10.05 -13.61
N VAL A 152 21.12 -9.82 -12.86
CA VAL A 152 21.14 -9.01 -11.64
C VAL A 152 22.19 -7.92 -11.86
N SER A 153 21.77 -6.66 -12.00
CA SER A 153 22.68 -5.52 -11.94
C SER A 153 22.70 -4.97 -10.52
N ALA A 154 23.82 -5.15 -9.83
CA ALA A 154 24.14 -4.49 -8.57
C ALA A 154 25.64 -4.15 -8.62
N GLN A 155 26.02 -2.98 -8.10
CA GLN A 155 27.42 -2.52 -8.10
C GLN A 155 28.31 -3.34 -7.15
N ASP A 156 27.74 -4.07 -6.18
CA ASP A 156 28.45 -5.06 -5.38
C ASP A 156 27.49 -6.18 -4.92
N ARG A 157 27.86 -7.44 -5.19
CA ARG A 157 27.02 -8.65 -4.97
C ARG A 157 27.34 -9.41 -3.68
N GLY A 158 28.34 -8.97 -2.90
CA GLY A 158 28.77 -9.64 -1.68
C GLY A 158 27.79 -9.48 -0.51
N ASP A 159 27.25 -8.28 -0.34
CA ASP A 159 26.66 -7.88 0.94
C ASP A 159 25.12 -7.92 0.98
N LEU A 160 24.46 -8.08 -0.18
CA LEU A 160 22.98 -8.12 -0.27
C LEU A 160 22.35 -9.44 0.21
N ARG A 161 23.15 -10.49 0.45
CA ARG A 161 22.67 -11.77 1.00
C ARG A 161 22.63 -11.80 2.52
N GLU A 162 23.29 -10.86 3.17
CA GLU A 162 23.39 -10.79 4.64
C GLU A 162 22.55 -9.65 5.24
N THR A 163 21.82 -8.91 4.41
CA THR A 163 20.89 -7.86 4.86
C THR A 163 19.45 -8.36 4.85
N ASP A 164 18.69 -8.01 5.91
CA ASP A 164 17.24 -8.23 6.06
C ASP A 164 16.39 -7.74 4.88
N TRP A 165 16.99 -6.94 3.99
CA TRP A 165 16.44 -6.56 2.69
C TRP A 165 15.90 -7.78 1.93
N TRP A 166 16.64 -8.88 1.81
CA TRP A 166 16.17 -10.03 1.02
C TRP A 166 14.92 -10.68 1.61
N GLU A 167 14.84 -10.84 2.93
CA GLU A 167 13.66 -11.37 3.62
C GLU A 167 12.47 -10.41 3.57
N GLN A 168 12.71 -9.09 3.55
CA GLN A 168 11.65 -8.08 3.40
C GLN A 168 10.99 -8.08 2.01
N TYR A 169 11.67 -8.57 0.97
CA TYR A 169 11.13 -8.66 -0.40
C TYR A 169 10.75 -10.08 -0.82
N PHE A 170 11.07 -11.09 -0.02
CA PHE A 170 10.70 -12.49 -0.25
C PHE A 170 9.34 -12.82 0.39
N GLY A 171 8.29 -12.19 -0.12
CA GLY A 171 6.95 -12.79 -0.11
C GLY A 171 6.76 -13.38 -1.50
N ASP A 172 6.65 -14.71 -1.60
CA ASP A 172 6.38 -15.35 -2.89
C ASP A 172 5.08 -14.75 -3.43
N THR A 173 5.15 -13.99 -4.52
CA THR A 173 3.97 -13.46 -5.20
C THR A 173 3.13 -14.65 -5.61
N PHE A 174 1.92 -14.74 -5.08
CA PHE A 174 1.11 -15.93 -5.28
C PHE A 174 0.50 -15.91 -6.68
N GLU A 175 -0.08 -14.78 -7.08
CA GLU A 175 -0.71 -14.59 -8.40
C GLU A 175 -0.45 -13.18 -8.96
N GLN A 176 -0.33 -13.08 -10.30
CA GLN A 176 -0.17 -11.82 -11.04
C GLN A 176 -1.31 -11.61 -12.03
N VAL A 177 -1.79 -10.37 -12.07
CA VAL A 177 -2.97 -9.89 -12.79
C VAL A 177 -2.61 -8.64 -13.55
N ARG A 178 -2.98 -8.56 -14.83
CA ARG A 178 -2.91 -7.30 -15.57
C ARG A 178 -4.18 -6.49 -15.39
N VAL A 179 -4.01 -5.22 -15.07
CA VAL A 179 -5.07 -4.23 -14.89
C VAL A 179 -4.91 -3.10 -15.89
N ASP A 180 -6.02 -2.73 -16.52
CA ASP A 180 -6.12 -1.61 -17.45
C ASP A 180 -7.02 -0.52 -16.81
N PRO A 181 -6.45 0.52 -16.17
CA PRO A 181 -7.23 1.58 -15.54
C PRO A 181 -8.09 2.33 -16.58
N PRO A 182 -9.36 2.66 -16.27
CA PRO A 182 -10.21 3.37 -17.22
C PRO A 182 -9.61 4.74 -17.57
N ASN A 183 -9.70 5.11 -18.85
CA ASN A 183 -9.23 6.40 -19.40
C ASN A 183 -7.70 6.58 -19.50
N ARG A 184 -6.90 5.52 -19.33
CA ARG A 184 -5.46 5.54 -19.65
C ARG A 184 -5.05 4.31 -20.45
N ASP A 185 -4.31 4.51 -21.54
CA ASP A 185 -3.63 3.44 -22.30
C ASP A 185 -2.35 3.02 -21.54
N ILE A 186 -2.51 2.55 -20.30
CA ILE A 186 -1.39 2.11 -19.45
C ILE A 186 -1.74 0.76 -18.84
N ASP A 187 -0.97 -0.25 -19.21
CA ASP A 187 -1.07 -1.59 -18.64
C ASP A 187 -0.28 -1.64 -17.33
N ILE A 188 -0.92 -2.07 -16.24
CA ILE A 188 -0.24 -2.25 -14.95
C ILE A 188 -0.36 -3.71 -14.55
N GLU A 189 0.79 -4.35 -14.38
CA GLU A 189 0.87 -5.68 -13.77
C GLU A 189 0.73 -5.53 -12.24
N VAL A 190 -0.09 -6.37 -11.64
CA VAL A 190 -0.45 -6.33 -10.22
C VAL A 190 -0.25 -7.70 -9.63
N GLY A 191 0.50 -7.80 -8.53
CA GLY A 191 0.69 -9.05 -7.79
C GLY A 191 0.03 -9.00 -6.44
N PHE A 192 -0.43 -10.16 -5.98
CA PHE A 192 -1.04 -10.34 -4.68
C PHE A 192 -0.23 -11.34 -3.84
N ASP A 193 -0.18 -11.12 -2.52
CA ASP A 193 0.28 -12.11 -1.55
C ASP A 193 -0.80 -12.43 -0.50
N ASP A 194 -0.59 -13.53 0.22
CA ASP A 194 -1.46 -14.08 1.26
C ASP A 194 -1.65 -13.13 2.45
N THR A 195 -0.76 -12.15 2.63
CA THR A 195 -0.84 -11.15 3.70
C THR A 195 -1.73 -9.95 3.36
N GLY A 196 -2.43 -9.97 2.22
CA GLY A 196 -3.23 -8.83 1.78
C GLY A 196 -2.48 -7.81 0.94
N ARG A 197 -1.22 -8.08 0.56
CA ARG A 197 -0.39 -7.10 -0.13
C ARG A 197 -0.69 -7.09 -1.62
N ILE A 198 -0.85 -5.89 -2.15
CA ILE A 198 -1.00 -5.61 -3.57
C ILE A 198 0.25 -4.91 -4.06
N THR A 199 0.94 -5.45 -5.05
CA THR A 199 2.16 -4.87 -5.62
C THR A 199 1.93 -4.45 -7.06
N LEU A 200 2.11 -3.15 -7.34
CA LEU A 200 2.06 -2.61 -8.70
C LEU A 200 3.44 -2.74 -9.34
N TYR A 201 3.54 -3.56 -10.38
CA TYR A 201 4.73 -3.76 -11.18
C TYR A 201 4.79 -2.74 -12.31
N GLY A 202 5.92 -2.07 -12.37
CA GLY A 202 6.22 -1.00 -13.32
C GLY A 202 7.33 -0.12 -12.77
N ARG A 203 8.04 0.57 -13.66
CA ARG A 203 9.05 1.56 -13.26
C ARG A 203 8.39 2.92 -13.10
N GLU A 204 8.60 3.56 -11.96
CA GLU A 204 8.23 4.97 -11.70
C GLU A 204 6.79 5.32 -12.09
N ILE A 205 5.83 4.49 -11.67
CA ILE A 205 4.41 4.76 -11.87
C ILE A 205 4.05 6.02 -11.07
N GLU A 206 3.41 7.02 -11.68
CA GLU A 206 3.00 8.24 -10.98
C GLU A 206 1.91 7.95 -9.93
N MET A 207 1.90 8.69 -8.82
CA MET A 207 0.96 8.45 -7.71
C MET A 207 -0.51 8.47 -8.14
N ALA A 208 -0.89 9.38 -9.05
CA ALA A 208 -2.25 9.44 -9.59
C ALA A 208 -2.64 8.13 -10.30
N ILE A 209 -1.71 7.55 -11.08
CA ILE A 209 -1.93 6.27 -11.77
C ILE A 209 -2.03 5.13 -10.75
N GLN A 210 -1.19 5.15 -9.72
CA GLN A 210 -1.25 4.16 -8.65
C GLN A 210 -2.61 4.21 -7.94
N ALA A 211 -3.10 5.41 -7.59
CA ALA A 211 -4.38 5.57 -6.89
C ALA A 211 -5.58 5.17 -7.76
N GLU A 212 -5.58 5.51 -9.05
CA GLU A 212 -6.59 5.04 -10.00
C GLU A 212 -6.58 3.51 -10.16
N ALA A 213 -5.40 2.90 -10.26
CA ALA A 213 -5.26 1.46 -10.34
C ALA A 213 -5.75 0.76 -9.06
N MET A 214 -5.41 1.29 -7.88
CA MET A 214 -5.89 0.77 -6.61
C MET A 214 -7.41 0.90 -6.47
N ARG A 215 -8.01 2.01 -6.92
CA ARG A 215 -9.47 2.19 -6.96
C ARG A 215 -10.14 1.14 -7.84
N TYR A 216 -9.65 0.98 -9.07
CA TYR A 216 -10.16 -0.02 -10.01
C TYR A 216 -10.05 -1.43 -9.44
N LEU A 217 -8.92 -1.76 -8.82
CA LEU A 217 -8.74 -3.04 -8.13
C LEU A 217 -9.77 -3.25 -7.03
N THR A 218 -10.00 -2.24 -6.18
CA THR A 218 -11.02 -2.35 -5.14
C THR A 218 -12.43 -2.52 -5.72
N ASP A 219 -12.81 -1.77 -6.74
CA ASP A 219 -14.15 -1.83 -7.34
C ASP A 219 -14.43 -3.18 -8.04
N GLU A 220 -13.45 -3.72 -8.75
CA GLU A 220 -13.66 -4.86 -9.66
C GLU A 220 -13.20 -6.21 -9.09
N ILE A 221 -12.30 -6.21 -8.10
CA ILE A 221 -11.68 -7.42 -7.56
C ILE A 221 -12.03 -7.61 -6.09
N ILE A 222 -12.13 -6.55 -5.29
CA ILE A 222 -12.27 -6.69 -3.83
C ILE A 222 -13.74 -6.53 -3.41
N ASP A 223 -14.38 -5.44 -3.83
CA ASP A 223 -15.73 -5.07 -3.40
C ASP A 223 -16.81 -6.11 -3.76
N PRO A 224 -16.82 -6.74 -4.95
CA PRO A 224 -17.83 -7.73 -5.31
C PRO A 224 -17.83 -8.97 -4.39
N TYR A 225 -16.74 -9.18 -3.66
CA TYR A 225 -16.50 -10.38 -2.85
C TYR A 225 -16.44 -10.09 -1.35
N ARG A 226 -16.64 -8.82 -0.94
CA ARG A 226 -16.71 -8.43 0.47
C ARG A 226 -18.14 -8.56 0.99
N THR A 227 -18.32 -9.18 2.16
CA THR A 227 -19.60 -9.10 2.88
C THR A 227 -19.77 -7.69 3.46
N PRO A 228 -20.85 -6.94 3.17
CA PRO A 228 -21.01 -5.54 3.59
C PRO A 228 -20.99 -5.28 5.10
N SER A 229 -21.04 -6.33 5.93
CA SER A 229 -20.97 -6.24 7.40
C SER A 229 -19.58 -6.47 8.00
N ASP A 230 -18.61 -6.92 7.19
CA ASP A 230 -17.27 -7.27 7.67
C ASP A 230 -16.32 -6.07 7.53
N PHE A 231 -16.41 -5.17 8.52
CA PHE A 231 -15.47 -4.05 8.68
C PHE A 231 -14.19 -4.45 9.42
N GLN A 232 -14.11 -5.72 9.83
CA GLN A 232 -12.96 -6.39 10.43
C GLN A 232 -12.95 -7.83 9.90
N GLY A 233 -11.93 -8.21 9.13
CA GLY A 233 -11.76 -9.61 8.72
C GLY A 233 -11.17 -9.79 7.34
N THR A 234 -10.17 -10.67 7.30
CA THR A 234 -9.77 -11.49 6.14
C THR A 234 -10.95 -11.77 5.22
N LEU A 235 -10.78 -11.58 3.91
CA LEU A 235 -11.77 -12.04 2.93
C LEU A 235 -11.97 -13.54 3.15
N GLY A 236 -13.16 -13.91 3.62
CA GLY A 236 -13.52 -15.28 3.91
C GLY A 236 -15.03 -15.44 3.78
N GLY A 237 -15.46 -16.32 2.89
CA GLY A 237 -16.89 -16.46 2.64
C GLY A 237 -17.33 -17.46 1.57
N TYR A 238 -16.45 -18.32 1.06
CA TYR A 238 -16.88 -19.32 0.07
C TYR A 238 -17.76 -20.42 0.69
N ARG A 239 -19.06 -20.38 0.34
CA ARG A 239 -19.98 -21.52 0.37
C ARG A 239 -20.96 -21.48 -0.79
#